data_AF-A0A0N8KG28-F1
#
_entry.id   AF-A0A0N8KG28-F1
#
_cell.length_a   1.000
_cell.length_b   1.000
_cell.length_c   1.000
_cell.angle_alpha   90.00
_cell.angle_beta   90.00
_cell.angle_gamma   90.00
#
_symmetry.space_group_name_H-M   'P 1'
#
loop_
_entity.id
_entity.type
_entity.pdbx_description
1 polymer ?
#
loop_
_entity_poly.entity_id
_entity_poly.type
_entity_poly.pdbx_seq_one_letter_code
_entity_poly.pdbx_strand_id
1 'polypeptide(L)'
;MNERIEKLLSSYWAGESTLQEEVELRELLKKSDGFESEKAWFAELEDFSKEEPHNLQKPKRSKTASLSWMGWAASILILIGTYFGWQSYERQQEEQAYQEVMAALSLFQEKYSEGQQQLQKMNDLKYLNTTNEVFKPLEK
;
A
#
# COMPACT_ATOMS: atom_id res chain seq x y z
N MET A 1 14.16 45.96 -55.42
CA MET A 1 13.59 45.62 -54.09
C MET A 1 12.20 45.01 -54.25
N ASN A 2 11.32 45.67 -55.01
CA ASN A 2 9.94 45.20 -55.24
C ASN A 2 9.86 43.84 -55.96
N GLU A 3 10.71 43.55 -56.96
CA GLU A 3 10.74 42.24 -57.65
C GLU A 3 11.02 41.05 -56.71
N ARG A 4 11.83 41.26 -55.66
CA ARG A 4 12.11 40.21 -54.66
C ARG A 4 10.88 39.96 -53.78
N ILE A 5 10.18 41.02 -53.40
CA ILE A 5 8.93 40.96 -52.63
C ILE A 5 7.85 40.23 -53.45
N GLU A 6 7.66 40.60 -54.71
CA GLU A 6 6.69 39.96 -55.61
C GLU A 6 6.97 38.46 -55.80
N LYS A 7 8.25 38.08 -55.96
CA LYS A 7 8.64 36.67 -56.06
C LYS A 7 8.32 35.90 -54.77
N LEU A 8 8.67 36.46 -53.62
CA LEU A 8 8.39 35.86 -52.31
C LEU A 8 6.88 35.76 -52.04
N LEU A 9 6.13 36.79 -52.42
CA LEU A 9 4.68 36.83 -52.29
C LEU A 9 4.01 35.80 -53.20
N SER A 10 4.49 35.63 -54.43
CA SER A 10 4.02 34.58 -55.34
C SER A 10 4.25 33.18 -54.78
N SER A 11 5.42 32.92 -54.18
CA SER A 11 5.71 31.64 -53.52
C SER A 11 4.88 31.42 -52.26
N TYR A 12 4.64 32.48 -51.47
CA TYR A 12 3.76 32.45 -50.30
C TYR A 12 2.31 32.10 -50.69
N TRP A 13 1.76 32.75 -51.71
CA TRP A 13 0.42 32.44 -52.21
C TRP A 13 0.31 31.06 -52.87
N ALA A 14 1.40 30.56 -53.47
CA ALA A 14 1.49 29.20 -53.99
C ALA A 14 1.63 28.13 -52.88
N GLY A 15 1.92 28.53 -51.63
CA GLY A 15 2.17 27.61 -50.52
C GLY A 15 3.53 26.89 -50.60
N GLU A 16 4.46 27.41 -51.40
CA GLU A 16 5.80 26.83 -51.61
C GLU A 16 6.90 27.56 -50.82
N SER A 17 6.55 28.58 -50.03
CA SER A 17 7.50 29.35 -49.23
C SER A 17 8.06 28.56 -48.04
N THR A 18 9.33 28.80 -47.73
CA THR A 18 9.96 28.33 -46.49
C THR A 18 9.76 29.32 -45.34
N LEU A 19 9.91 28.86 -44.09
CA LEU A 19 9.81 29.72 -42.90
C LEU A 19 10.81 30.88 -42.93
N GLN A 20 12.02 30.66 -43.46
CA GLN A 20 13.05 31.68 -43.58
C GLN A 20 12.65 32.76 -44.60
N GLU A 21 12.04 32.37 -45.72
CA GLU A 21 11.55 33.27 -46.76
C GLU A 21 10.35 34.09 -46.29
N GLU A 22 9.47 33.54 -45.45
CA GLU A 22 8.36 34.28 -44.85
C GLU A 22 8.82 35.36 -43.87
N VAL A 23 9.87 35.07 -43.08
CA VAL A 23 10.48 36.07 -42.21
C VAL A 23 11.13 37.18 -43.05
N GLU A 24 11.87 36.81 -44.10
CA GLU A 24 12.45 37.78 -45.05
C GLU A 24 11.36 38.65 -45.70
N LEU A 25 10.26 38.04 -46.17
CA LEU A 25 9.12 38.74 -46.77
C LEU A 25 8.50 39.76 -45.81
N ARG A 26 8.27 39.38 -44.54
CA ARG A 26 7.71 40.30 -43.53
C ARG A 26 8.64 41.48 -43.24
N GLU A 27 9.94 41.26 -43.17
CA GLU A 27 10.91 42.33 -42.94
C GLU A 27 11.00 43.28 -44.15
N LEU A 28 10.98 42.73 -45.36
CA LEU A 28 11.03 43.51 -46.59
C LEU A 28 9.75 44.33 -46.79
N LEU A 29 8.58 43.76 -46.53
CA LEU A 29 7.29 44.47 -46.60
C LEU A 29 7.24 45.66 -45.63
N LYS A 30 7.84 45.55 -44.44
CA LYS A 30 7.92 46.66 -43.48
C LYS A 30 8.82 47.81 -43.96
N LYS A 31 9.80 47.53 -44.82
CA LYS A 31 10.80 48.50 -45.32
C LYS A 31 10.45 49.06 -46.70
N SER A 32 9.54 48.44 -47.45
CA SER A 32 9.14 48.87 -48.78
C SER A 32 8.01 49.89 -48.77
N ASP A 33 8.11 50.91 -49.61
CA ASP A 33 6.99 51.77 -49.98
C ASP A 33 6.07 51.04 -50.99
N GLY A 34 4.76 50.96 -50.69
CA GLY A 34 3.77 50.18 -51.45
C GLY A 34 3.30 48.90 -50.75
N PHE A 35 2.53 48.07 -51.46
CA PHE A 35 1.97 46.79 -50.95
C PHE A 35 1.05 46.94 -49.72
N GLU A 36 0.22 48.00 -49.71
CA GLU A 36 -0.68 48.31 -48.59
C GLU A 36 -1.69 47.18 -48.31
N SER A 37 -2.15 46.48 -49.36
CA SER A 37 -3.04 45.32 -49.25
C SER A 37 -2.38 44.16 -48.51
N GLU A 38 -1.14 43.84 -48.87
CA GLU A 38 -0.37 42.73 -48.30
C GLU A 38 0.04 43.04 -46.87
N LYS A 39 0.43 44.29 -46.60
CA LYS A 39 0.71 44.77 -45.24
C LYS A 39 -0.51 44.65 -44.33
N ALA A 40 -1.69 45.05 -44.82
CA ALA A 40 -2.94 44.92 -44.07
C ALA A 40 -3.28 43.44 -43.79
N TRP A 41 -3.12 42.56 -44.78
CA TRP A 41 -3.32 41.12 -44.61
C TRP A 41 -2.44 40.53 -43.51
N PHE A 42 -1.13 40.81 -43.55
CA PHE A 42 -0.22 40.30 -42.53
C PHE A 42 -0.46 40.91 -41.14
N ALA A 43 -0.92 42.15 -41.06
CA ALA A 43 -1.30 42.78 -39.79
C ALA A 43 -2.53 42.11 -39.17
N GLU A 44 -3.57 41.85 -39.98
CA GLU A 44 -4.78 41.15 -39.52
C GLU A 44 -4.48 39.72 -39.08
N LEU A 45 -3.60 39.00 -39.80
CA LEU A 45 -3.12 37.68 -39.40
C LEU A 45 -2.38 37.71 -38.05
N GLU A 46 -1.60 38.77 -37.80
CA GLU A 46 -0.90 38.96 -36.54
C GLU A 46 -1.88 39.21 -35.38
N ASP A 47 -2.94 39.96 -35.64
CA ASP A 47 -4.00 40.22 -34.66
C ASP A 47 -4.80 38.96 -34.34
N PHE A 48 -5.18 38.17 -35.35
CA PHE A 48 -5.80 36.85 -35.14
C PHE A 48 -4.91 35.87 -34.38
N SER A 49 -3.58 35.93 -34.57
CA SER A 49 -2.63 35.10 -33.82
C SER A 49 -2.59 35.45 -32.32
N LYS A 50 -2.93 36.70 -31.97
CA LYS A 50 -3.01 37.18 -30.58
C LYS A 50 -4.35 36.89 -29.93
N GLU A 51 -5.39 36.56 -30.70
CA GLU A 51 -6.67 36.16 -30.15
C GLU A 51 -6.55 34.82 -29.42
N GLU A 52 -6.72 34.83 -28.10
CA GLU A 52 -6.82 33.60 -27.33
C GLU A 52 -8.14 32.89 -27.72
N PRO A 53 -8.10 31.60 -28.08
CA PRO A 53 -9.31 30.87 -28.42
C PRO A 53 -10.21 30.76 -27.18
N HIS A 54 -11.27 31.57 -27.15
CA HIS A 54 -12.17 31.76 -26.01
C HIS A 54 -12.87 30.47 -25.54
N ASN A 55 -12.86 29.41 -26.36
CA ASN A 55 -13.59 28.15 -26.13
C ASN A 55 -12.71 26.89 -26.15
N LEU A 56 -11.42 26.97 -25.77
CA LEU A 56 -10.66 25.75 -25.48
C LEU A 56 -11.13 25.13 -24.15
N GLN A 57 -12.18 24.31 -24.21
CA GLN A 57 -12.55 23.41 -23.13
C GLN A 57 -11.44 22.36 -22.98
N LYS A 58 -10.45 22.66 -22.13
CA LYS A 58 -9.43 21.68 -21.75
C LYS A 58 -10.14 20.51 -21.08
N PRO A 59 -9.89 19.24 -21.48
CA PRO A 59 -10.49 18.10 -20.82
C PRO A 59 -10.13 18.16 -19.34
N LYS A 60 -11.16 18.20 -18.50
CA LYS A 60 -11.02 18.27 -17.04
C LYS A 60 -10.28 17.01 -16.62
N ARG A 61 -8.98 17.11 -16.31
CA ARG A 61 -8.20 15.99 -15.75
C ARG A 61 -9.01 15.44 -14.58
N SER A 62 -9.49 14.21 -14.69
CA SER A 62 -10.09 13.53 -13.56
C SER A 62 -9.03 13.51 -12.46
N LYS A 63 -9.35 14.09 -11.31
CA LYS A 63 -8.50 14.01 -10.14
C LYS A 63 -8.56 12.56 -9.70
N THR A 64 -7.65 11.73 -10.19
CA THR A 64 -7.45 10.40 -9.61
C THR A 64 -7.02 10.66 -8.16
N ALA A 65 -7.85 10.22 -7.21
CA ALA A 65 -7.49 10.31 -5.80
C ALA A 65 -6.12 9.65 -5.64
N SER A 66 -5.18 10.32 -4.98
CA SER A 66 -3.81 9.82 -4.84
C SER A 66 -3.83 8.54 -4.01
N LEU A 67 -3.83 7.40 -4.69
CA LEU A 67 -3.70 6.05 -4.10
C LEU A 67 -2.38 5.88 -3.32
N SER A 68 -1.48 6.88 -3.37
CA SER A 68 -0.21 6.91 -2.65
C SER A 68 -0.35 6.74 -1.13
N TRP A 69 -1.45 7.19 -0.52
CA TRP A 69 -1.65 7.00 0.94
C TRP A 69 -2.05 5.56 1.30
N MET A 70 -2.62 4.81 0.35
CA MET A 70 -3.11 3.45 0.61
C MET A 70 -1.97 2.48 0.97
N GLY A 71 -0.77 2.69 0.41
CA GLY A 71 0.42 1.91 0.76
C GLY A 71 0.86 2.09 2.21
N TRP A 72 0.78 3.30 2.75
CA TRP A 72 1.11 3.61 4.15
C TRP A 72 0.07 3.04 5.12
N ALA A 73 -1.21 3.06 4.75
CA ALA A 73 -2.26 2.47 5.57
C ALA A 73 -2.08 0.94 5.71
N ALA A 74 -1.69 0.26 4.62
CA ALA A 74 -1.48 -1.19 4.63
C ALA A 74 -0.33 -1.61 5.56
N SER A 75 0.79 -0.90 5.55
CA SER A 75 1.94 -1.25 6.41
C SER A 75 1.63 -1.07 7.90
N ILE A 76 0.92 0.00 8.25
CA ILE A 76 0.49 0.26 9.64
C ILE A 76 -0.46 -0.86 10.12
N LEU A 77 -1.42 -1.28 9.29
CA LEU A 77 -2.35 -2.35 9.62
C LEU A 77 -1.65 -3.70 9.85
N ILE A 78 -0.62 -4.03 9.07
CA ILE A 78 0.16 -5.26 9.26
C ILE A 78 0.88 -5.25 10.60
N LEU A 79 1.49 -4.12 10.98
CA LEU A 79 2.19 -3.98 12.26
C LEU A 79 1.23 -4.12 13.44
N ILE A 80 0.08 -3.46 13.38
CA ILE A 80 -0.97 -3.57 14.40
C ILE A 80 -1.47 -5.02 14.49
N GLY A 81 -1.81 -5.64 13.36
CA GLY A 81 -2.29 -7.02 13.32
C GLY A 81 -1.28 -8.01 13.90
N THR A 82 0.00 -7.83 13.62
CA THR A 82 1.07 -8.70 14.15
C THR A 82 1.20 -8.55 15.66
N TYR A 83 1.16 -7.32 16.19
CA TYR A 83 1.27 -7.08 17.63
C TYR A 83 0.10 -7.69 18.43
N PHE A 84 -1.14 -7.43 18.00
CA PHE A 84 -2.32 -8.00 18.65
C PHE A 84 -2.41 -9.53 18.49
N GLY A 85 -1.97 -10.05 17.34
CA GLY A 85 -1.88 -11.49 17.08
C GLY A 85 -0.89 -12.18 18.03
N TRP A 86 0.31 -11.61 18.19
CA TRP A 86 1.31 -12.15 19.12
C TRP A 86 0.82 -12.10 20.57
N GLN A 87 0.24 -10.98 21.00
CA GLN A 87 -0.32 -10.86 22.36
C GLN A 87 -1.42 -11.89 22.64
N SER A 88 -2.29 -12.16 21.67
CA SER A 88 -3.36 -13.15 21.83
C SER A 88 -2.81 -14.59 21.85
N TYR A 89 -1.77 -14.86 21.05
CA TYR A 89 -1.11 -16.16 21.00
C TYR A 89 -0.37 -16.47 22.30
N GLU A 90 0.36 -15.50 22.87
CA GLU A 90 1.06 -15.63 24.14
C GLU A 90 0.09 -15.99 25.27
N ARG A 91 -1.06 -15.30 25.35
CA ARG A 91 -2.10 -15.60 26.35
C ARG A 91 -2.67 -16.99 26.21
N GLN A 92 -2.94 -17.45 24.98
CA GLN A 92 -3.44 -18.81 24.76
C GLN A 92 -2.40 -19.85 25.18
N GLN A 93 -1.12 -19.62 24.90
CA GLN A 93 -0.05 -20.53 25.34
C GLN A 93 0.08 -20.58 26.86
N GLU A 94 0.02 -19.43 27.55
CA GLU A 94 0.04 -19.37 29.02
C GLU A 94 -1.14 -20.12 29.63
N GLU A 95 -2.35 -19.92 29.09
CA GLU A 95 -3.56 -20.62 29.56
C GLU A 95 -3.46 -22.14 29.35
N GLN A 96 -2.94 -22.58 28.21
CA GLN A 96 -2.73 -24.01 27.92
C GLN A 96 -1.70 -24.63 28.86
N ALA A 97 -0.55 -23.98 29.05
CA ALA A 97 0.49 -24.46 29.96
C ALA A 97 -0.02 -24.51 31.42
N TYR A 98 -0.80 -23.52 31.85
CA TYR A 98 -1.42 -23.52 33.17
C TYR A 98 -2.38 -24.70 33.36
N GLN A 99 -3.24 -24.95 32.37
CA GLN A 99 -4.18 -26.09 32.41
C GLN A 99 -3.45 -27.43 32.47
N GLU A 100 -2.38 -27.61 31.69
CA GLU A 100 -1.59 -28.84 31.70
C GLU A 100 -0.93 -29.09 33.06
N VAL A 101 -0.34 -28.05 33.66
CA VAL A 101 0.25 -28.13 35.00
C VAL A 101 -0.79 -28.45 36.06
N MET A 102 -1.98 -27.83 36.01
CA MET A 102 -3.06 -28.11 36.95
C MET A 102 -3.62 -29.52 36.80
N ALA A 103 -3.74 -30.02 35.58
CA ALA A 103 -4.11 -31.41 35.33
C ALA A 103 -3.08 -32.38 35.92
N ALA A 104 -1.79 -32.15 35.70
CA ALA A 104 -0.73 -32.96 36.29
C ALA A 104 -0.74 -32.92 37.83
N LEU A 105 -0.95 -31.74 38.42
CA LEU A 105 -1.09 -31.57 39.87
C LEU A 105 -2.30 -32.32 40.44
N SER A 106 -3.44 -32.29 39.73
CA SER A 106 -4.64 -33.03 40.18
C SER A 106 -4.40 -34.54 40.20
N LEU A 107 -3.70 -35.08 39.20
CA LEU A 107 -3.33 -36.50 39.14
C LEU A 107 -2.36 -36.85 40.27
N PHE A 108 -1.38 -35.98 40.54
CA PHE A 108 -0.46 -36.16 41.66
C PHE A 108 -1.20 -36.18 43.00
N GLN A 109 -2.13 -35.24 43.20
CA GLN A 109 -2.91 -35.15 44.43
C GLN A 109 -3.79 -36.39 44.64
N GLU A 110 -4.42 -36.90 43.59
CA GLU A 110 -5.18 -38.14 43.62
C GLU A 110 -4.30 -39.31 44.07
N LYS A 111 -3.15 -39.52 43.41
CA LYS A 111 -2.20 -40.59 43.75
C LYS A 111 -1.63 -40.45 45.16
N TYR A 112 -1.35 -39.22 45.60
CA TYR A 112 -0.88 -38.95 46.95
C TYR A 112 -1.95 -39.29 48.00
N SER A 113 -3.21 -38.95 47.75
CA SER A 113 -4.33 -39.27 48.64
C SER A 113 -4.58 -40.78 48.74
N GLU A 114 -4.51 -41.52 47.63
CA GLU A 114 -4.57 -42.98 47.61
C GLU A 114 -3.43 -43.61 48.41
N GLY A 115 -2.21 -43.08 48.25
CA GLY A 115 -1.03 -43.51 49.00
C GLY A 115 -1.18 -43.29 50.50
N GLN A 116 -1.69 -42.13 50.92
CA GLN A 116 -1.99 -41.86 52.34
C GLN A 116 -3.02 -42.84 52.90
N GLN A 117 -4.10 -43.12 52.16
CA GLN A 117 -5.11 -44.10 52.61
C GLN A 117 -4.54 -45.51 52.72
N GLN A 118 -3.67 -45.94 51.81
CA GLN A 118 -2.99 -47.24 51.91
C GLN A 118 -2.05 -47.30 53.11
N LEU A 119 -1.27 -46.25 53.36
CA LEU A 119 -0.39 -46.17 54.52
C LEU A 119 -1.19 -46.19 55.83
N GLN A 120 -2.34 -45.52 55.87
CA GLN A 120 -3.23 -45.52 57.03
C GLN A 120 -3.82 -46.92 57.27
N LYS A 121 -4.30 -47.61 56.23
CA LYS A 121 -4.75 -49.02 56.32
C LYS A 121 -3.63 -49.95 56.81
N MET A 122 -2.40 -49.77 56.33
CA MET A 122 -1.25 -50.55 56.80
C MET A 122 -0.94 -50.27 58.28
N ASN A 123 -1.09 -49.02 58.72
CA ASN A 123 -0.89 -48.64 60.11
C ASN A 123 -1.96 -49.31 61.01
N ASP A 124 -3.23 -49.26 60.61
CA ASP A 124 -4.32 -49.90 61.33
C ASP A 124 -4.14 -51.43 61.42
N LEU A 125 -3.69 -52.07 60.33
CA LEU A 125 -3.36 -53.51 60.32
C LEU A 125 -2.19 -53.86 61.25
N LYS A 126 -1.18 -52.98 61.36
CA LYS A 126 -0.06 -53.13 62.30
C LYS A 126 -0.55 -53.13 63.75
N TYR A 127 -1.54 -52.31 64.07
CA TYR A 127 -2.13 -52.26 65.42
C TYR A 127 -3.10 -53.42 65.71
N LEU A 128 -3.65 -54.06 64.68
CA LEU A 128 -4.60 -55.17 64.85
C LEU A 128 -3.93 -56.55 65.07
N ASN A 129 -2.59 -56.65 65.10
CA ASN A 129 -1.85 -57.91 65.36
C ASN A 129 -2.36 -59.14 64.56
N THR A 130 -2.91 -58.92 63.35
CA THR A 130 -3.51 -59.98 62.53
C THR A 130 -2.48 -60.74 61.68
N THR A 131 -1.28 -60.17 61.50
CA THR A 131 -0.21 -60.77 60.68
C THR A 131 0.24 -62.15 61.19
N ASN A 132 0.10 -62.43 62.49
CA ASN A 132 0.42 -63.73 63.07
C ASN A 132 -0.65 -64.81 62.84
N GLU A 133 -1.86 -64.45 62.41
CA GLU A 133 -2.93 -65.44 62.14
C GLU A 133 -3.11 -65.74 60.64
N VAL A 134 -2.78 -64.79 59.76
CA VAL A 134 -2.96 -64.94 58.31
C VAL A 134 -1.78 -65.66 57.64
N PHE A 135 -0.57 -65.53 58.20
CA PHE A 135 0.63 -66.20 57.69
C PHE A 135 1.09 -67.29 58.66
N LYS A 136 0.42 -68.44 58.64
CA LYS A 136 1.03 -69.67 59.18
C LYS A 136 2.15 -70.11 58.24
N PRO A 137 3.42 -70.17 58.68
CA PRO A 137 4.46 -70.78 57.86
C PRO A 137 4.17 -72.27 57.72
N LEU A 138 4.21 -72.77 56.48
CA LEU A 138 4.22 -74.21 56.21
C LEU A 138 5.51 -74.77 56.83
N GLU A 139 5.36 -75.51 57.93
CA GLU A 139 6.45 -76.30 58.51
C GLU A 139 6.88 -77.41 57.53
N LYS A 140 8.18 -77.72 57.59
CA LYS A 140 8.95 -78.60 56.70
C LYS A 140 8.39 -80.02 56.55
#